data_AF-A0A8S1R7J4-F1
#
_entry.id   AF-A0A8S1R7J4-F1
#
_cell.length_a   1.000
_cell.length_b   1.000
_cell.length_c   1.000
_cell.angle_alpha   90.00
_cell.angle_beta   90.00
_cell.angle_gamma   90.00
#
_symmetry.space_group_name_H-M   'P 1'
#
loop_
_entity.id
_entity.type
_entity.pdbx_description
1 polymer ?
#
loop_
_entity_poly.entity_id
_entity_poly.type
_entity_poly.pdbx_seq_one_letter_code
_entity_poly.pdbx_strand_id
1 'polypeptide(L)'
;MNNSEYIVKFITNLPQEYQFSNNEIVVQGDMNQNDFSCLIQQLLQAENPDQEYNKLFDFLINGINLRSNLHEFITSNKIATEKTLQIEYLFAIPEPKLKQTININDWILTIGTLNNQILTCLFNGDIVICSEKGKILKIYKTKLAKSFTIYDNLIISTHWDCSVRIQTILQIKQN
;
A
#
# COMPACT_ATOMS: atom_id res chain seq x y z
N MET A 1 29.19 9.16 -21.32
CA MET A 1 28.37 8.41 -20.32
C MET A 1 29.37 7.71 -19.43
N ASN A 2 29.41 8.03 -18.14
CA ASN A 2 30.36 7.42 -17.21
C ASN A 2 29.86 6.00 -16.88
N ASN A 3 30.50 4.96 -17.45
CA ASN A 3 30.31 3.58 -17.01
C ASN A 3 30.95 3.43 -15.63
N SER A 4 30.21 3.78 -14.59
CA SER A 4 30.59 3.48 -13.21
C SER A 4 30.00 2.13 -12.83
N GLU A 5 30.82 1.24 -12.28
CA GLU A 5 30.39 -0.07 -11.82
C GLU A 5 30.42 -0.11 -10.30
N TYR A 6 29.44 -0.81 -9.72
CA TYR A 6 29.27 -0.91 -8.28
C TYR A 6 29.09 -2.37 -7.86
N ILE A 7 29.77 -2.76 -6.78
CA ILE A 7 29.52 -4.04 -6.12
C ILE A 7 28.35 -3.83 -5.16
N VAL A 8 27.25 -4.53 -5.39
CA VAL A 8 26.03 -4.42 -4.60
C VAL A 8 25.69 -5.77 -3.97
N LYS A 9 25.11 -5.72 -2.78
CA LYS A 9 24.55 -6.88 -2.10
C LYS A 9 23.05 -6.69 -1.88
N PHE A 10 22.24 -7.55 -2.47
CA PHE A 10 20.79 -7.52 -2.29
C PHE A 10 20.37 -8.19 -0.98
N ILE A 11 19.54 -7.50 -0.22
CA ILE A 11 18.96 -8.01 1.03
C ILE A 11 17.44 -7.81 0.98
N THR A 12 16.70 -8.66 1.68
CA THR A 12 15.24 -8.51 1.76
C THR A 12 14.69 -9.19 3.02
N ASN A 13 13.51 -8.75 3.44
CA ASN A 13 12.69 -9.40 4.47
C ASN A 13 11.47 -10.11 3.86
N LEU A 14 11.41 -10.25 2.53
CA LEU A 14 10.33 -10.95 1.83
C LEU A 14 10.35 -12.47 2.11
N PRO A 15 9.25 -13.19 1.83
CA PRO A 15 9.19 -14.65 1.97
C PRO A 15 10.31 -15.38 1.21
N GLN A 16 10.63 -16.61 1.62
CA GLN A 16 11.77 -17.38 1.11
C GLN A 16 11.75 -17.56 -0.42
N GLU A 17 10.58 -17.64 -1.04
CA GLU A 17 10.42 -17.71 -2.50
C GLU A 17 10.92 -16.46 -3.25
N TYR A 18 11.05 -15.32 -2.57
CA TYR A 18 11.62 -14.09 -3.12
C TYR A 18 13.05 -13.85 -2.68
N GLN A 19 13.74 -14.87 -2.17
CA GLN A 19 15.14 -14.84 -1.79
C GLN A 19 15.94 -15.73 -2.73
N PHE A 20 17.18 -15.33 -3.00
CA PHE A 20 18.14 -16.09 -3.79
C PHE A 20 19.45 -16.22 -3.01
N SER A 21 20.31 -17.13 -3.44
CA SER A 21 21.53 -17.54 -2.72
C SER A 21 22.75 -16.66 -3.09
N ASN A 22 22.82 -16.18 -4.33
CA ASN A 22 23.93 -15.34 -4.80
C ASN A 22 23.58 -13.84 -4.82
N ASN A 23 23.74 -13.19 -3.68
CA ASN A 23 23.20 -11.85 -3.46
C ASN A 23 24.18 -10.71 -3.79
N GLU A 24 25.46 -11.01 -4.01
CA GLU A 24 26.50 -10.01 -4.26
C GLU A 24 26.92 -10.03 -5.73
N ILE A 25 26.64 -8.94 -6.44
CA ILE A 25 26.86 -8.84 -7.88
C ILE A 25 27.41 -7.45 -8.26
N VAL A 26 28.03 -7.37 -9.44
CA VAL A 26 28.47 -6.11 -10.03
C VAL A 26 27.36 -5.58 -10.92
N VAL A 27 26.99 -4.31 -10.73
CA VAL A 27 25.94 -3.63 -11.48
C VAL A 27 26.44 -2.31 -12.06
N GLN A 28 25.79 -1.86 -13.13
CA GLN A 28 26.11 -0.58 -13.76
C GLN A 28 25.42 0.57 -13.02
N GLY A 29 26.08 1.72 -12.96
CA GLY A 29 25.63 2.90 -12.24
C GLY A 29 24.45 3.62 -12.88
N ASP A 30 24.18 3.38 -14.17
CA ASP A 30 23.04 3.94 -14.89
C ASP A 30 21.73 3.17 -14.66
N MET A 31 21.80 2.00 -14.00
CA MET A 31 20.63 1.20 -13.65
C MET A 31 19.69 1.99 -12.73
N ASN A 32 18.41 1.99 -13.09
CA ASN A 32 17.33 2.57 -12.32
C ASN A 32 16.48 1.48 -11.64
N GLN A 33 15.45 1.92 -10.90
CA GLN A 33 14.52 1.03 -10.21
C GLN A 33 13.94 -0.09 -11.11
N ASN A 34 13.54 0.21 -12.34
CA ASN A 34 12.94 -0.79 -13.24
C ASN A 34 13.98 -1.83 -13.68
N ASP A 35 15.21 -1.40 -13.94
CA ASP A 35 16.30 -2.29 -14.32
C ASP A 35 16.65 -3.23 -13.17
N PHE A 36 16.73 -2.71 -11.94
CA PHE A 36 16.90 -3.55 -10.75
C PHE A 36 15.73 -4.50 -10.53
N SER A 37 14.48 -4.07 -10.74
CA SER A 37 13.31 -4.94 -10.61
C SER A 37 13.37 -6.09 -11.62
N CYS A 38 13.76 -5.82 -12.86
CA CYS A 38 13.95 -6.84 -13.89
C CYS A 38 15.08 -7.81 -13.52
N LEU A 39 16.21 -7.28 -13.01
CA LEU A 39 17.35 -8.08 -12.57
C LEU A 39 16.97 -9.05 -11.45
N ILE A 40 16.26 -8.56 -10.41
CA ILE A 40 15.80 -9.42 -9.31
C ILE A 40 14.88 -10.53 -9.83
N GLN A 41 13.93 -10.20 -10.71
CA GLN A 41 13.05 -11.22 -11.31
C GLN A 41 13.85 -12.29 -12.06
N GLN A 42 14.85 -11.89 -12.84
CA GLN A 42 15.72 -12.82 -13.58
C GLN A 42 16.53 -13.72 -12.65
N LEU A 43 17.08 -13.17 -11.57
CA LEU A 43 17.84 -13.93 -10.57
C LEU A 43 16.94 -14.94 -9.84
N LEU A 44 15.73 -14.53 -9.46
CA LEU A 44 14.75 -15.42 -8.82
C LEU A 44 14.29 -16.54 -9.76
N GLN A 45 14.03 -16.22 -11.03
CA GLN A 45 13.66 -17.19 -12.06
C GLN A 45 14.78 -18.21 -12.32
N ALA A 46 16.04 -17.78 -12.25
CA ALA A 46 17.20 -18.66 -12.46
C ALA A 46 17.34 -19.71 -11.34
N GLU A 47 17.05 -19.34 -10.09
CA GLU A 47 17.07 -20.29 -8.95
C GLU A 47 15.81 -21.15 -8.89
N ASN A 48 14.66 -20.62 -9.33
CA ASN A 48 13.38 -21.32 -9.30
C ASN A 48 12.66 -21.26 -10.67
N PRO A 49 13.08 -22.07 -11.67
CA PRO A 49 12.56 -21.99 -13.04
C PRO A 49 11.06 -22.30 -13.18
N ASP A 50 10.48 -23.04 -12.24
CA ASP A 50 9.06 -23.44 -12.27
C ASP A 50 8.11 -22.37 -11.70
N GLN A 51 8.64 -21.29 -11.12
CA GLN A 51 7.86 -20.18 -10.56
C GLN A 51 7.84 -18.99 -11.52
N GLU A 52 6.76 -18.21 -11.50
CA GLU A 52 6.63 -17.01 -12.34
C GLU A 52 6.67 -15.74 -11.47
N TYR A 53 7.60 -14.83 -11.75
CA TYR A 53 7.82 -13.62 -10.96
C TYR A 53 7.30 -12.36 -11.68
N ASN A 54 6.03 -12.01 -11.46
CA ASN A 54 5.38 -10.84 -12.04
C ASN A 54 5.20 -9.65 -11.08
N LYS A 55 6.00 -9.59 -10.01
CA LYS A 55 5.94 -8.52 -9.00
C LYS A 55 6.96 -7.44 -9.28
N LEU A 56 6.57 -6.19 -9.14
CA LEU A 56 7.49 -5.05 -9.16
C LEU A 56 8.14 -4.88 -7.79
N PHE A 57 9.37 -4.39 -7.77
CA PHE A 57 10.15 -4.16 -6.56
C PHE A 57 10.51 -2.67 -6.38
N ASP A 58 10.46 -2.22 -5.13
CA ASP A 58 11.07 -0.97 -4.67
C ASP A 58 12.43 -1.28 -4.03
N PHE A 59 13.36 -0.33 -4.08
CA PHE A 59 14.73 -0.51 -3.60
C PHE A 59 15.11 0.61 -2.63
N LEU A 60 15.71 0.22 -1.50
CA LEU A 60 16.22 1.11 -0.47
C LEU A 60 17.73 0.94 -0.34
N ILE A 61 18.43 2.05 -0.20
CA ILE A 61 19.86 2.10 0.13
C ILE A 61 19.99 2.97 1.37
N ASN A 62 20.52 2.41 2.46
CA ASN A 62 20.53 3.05 3.79
C ASN A 62 19.14 3.55 4.24
N GLY A 63 18.08 2.82 3.91
CA GLY A 63 16.69 3.18 4.23
C GLY A 63 16.07 4.28 3.37
N ILE A 64 16.76 4.76 2.33
CA ILE A 64 16.26 5.78 1.41
C ILE A 64 15.90 5.13 0.07
N ASN A 65 14.71 5.45 -0.45
CA ASN A 65 14.23 4.93 -1.73
C ASN A 65 15.09 5.39 -2.91
N LEU A 66 15.49 4.45 -3.77
CA LEU A 66 16.14 4.73 -5.04
C LEU A 66 15.11 5.26 -6.06
N ARG A 67 15.15 6.57 -6.33
CA ARG A 67 14.24 7.26 -7.28
C ARG A 67 14.93 7.77 -8.56
N SER A 68 16.24 7.55 -8.67
CA SER A 68 17.09 7.92 -9.81
C SER A 68 17.88 6.69 -10.27
N ASN A 69 18.85 6.86 -11.17
CA ASN A 69 19.87 5.83 -11.36
C ASN A 69 20.78 5.72 -10.12
N LEU A 70 21.47 4.58 -10.01
CA LEU A 70 22.33 4.26 -8.87
C LEU A 70 23.47 5.28 -8.68
N HIS A 71 24.14 5.69 -9.76
CA HIS A 71 25.27 6.63 -9.71
C HIS A 71 24.85 8.00 -9.18
N GLU A 72 23.76 8.56 -9.71
CA GLU A 72 23.18 9.82 -9.24
C GLU A 72 22.76 9.74 -7.79
N PHE A 73 22.16 8.62 -7.38
CA PHE A 73 21.73 8.40 -6.00
C PHE A 73 22.91 8.40 -5.04
N ILE A 74 23.97 7.62 -5.35
CA ILE A 74 25.20 7.55 -4.56
C ILE A 74 25.85 8.93 -4.44
N THR A 75 25.97 9.64 -5.56
CA THR A 75 26.62 10.95 -5.62
C THR A 75 25.84 12.00 -4.82
N SER A 76 24.51 12.03 -4.99
CA SER A 76 23.63 12.99 -4.30
C SER A 76 23.58 12.75 -2.79
N ASN A 77 23.62 11.49 -2.36
CA ASN A 77 23.61 11.12 -0.95
C ASN A 77 25.02 11.01 -0.34
N LYS A 78 26.08 11.32 -1.12
CA LYS A 78 27.50 11.24 -0.70
C LYS A 78 27.87 9.89 -0.07
N ILE A 79 27.36 8.81 -0.64
CA ILE A 79 27.60 7.46 -0.15
C ILE A 79 29.02 7.03 -0.53
N ALA A 80 29.78 6.53 0.44
CA ALA A 80 31.12 6.02 0.18
C ALA A 80 31.07 4.74 -0.67
N THR A 81 31.81 4.73 -1.79
CA THR A 81 31.82 3.63 -2.76
C THR A 81 32.94 2.61 -2.52
N GLU A 82 33.72 2.79 -1.45
CA GLU A 82 34.83 1.89 -1.08
C GLU A 82 34.36 0.53 -0.54
N LYS A 83 33.06 0.37 -0.29
CA LYS A 83 32.45 -0.82 0.29
C LYS A 83 31.30 -1.33 -0.58
N THR A 84 31.01 -2.62 -0.49
CA THR A 84 29.81 -3.23 -1.06
C THR A 84 28.56 -2.49 -0.57
N LEU A 85 27.73 -2.03 -1.52
CA LEU A 85 26.50 -1.31 -1.23
C LEU A 85 25.37 -2.30 -0.92
N GLN A 86 24.75 -2.16 0.24
CA GLN A 86 23.56 -2.95 0.56
C GLN A 86 22.32 -2.30 -0.05
N ILE A 87 21.61 -3.07 -0.87
CA ILE A 87 20.35 -2.65 -1.48
C ILE A 87 19.26 -3.57 -0.93
N GLU A 88 18.36 -3.00 -0.13
CA GLU A 88 17.18 -3.71 0.33
C GLU A 88 16.08 -3.63 -0.73
N TYR A 89 15.47 -4.76 -1.09
CA TYR A 89 14.32 -4.79 -2.00
C TYR A 89 13.06 -5.28 -1.29
N LEU A 90 11.93 -4.68 -1.67
CA LEU A 90 10.59 -5.00 -1.18
C LEU A 90 9.59 -4.97 -2.33
N PHE A 91 8.38 -5.48 -2.12
CA PHE A 91 7.32 -5.31 -3.12
C PHE A 91 6.99 -3.83 -3.31
N ALA A 92 6.99 -3.40 -4.57
CA ALA A 92 6.52 -2.08 -4.92
C ALA A 92 5.02 -1.98 -4.60
N ILE A 93 4.63 -0.89 -3.96
CA ILE A 93 3.21 -0.58 -3.73
C ILE A 93 2.68 0.07 -5.01
N PRO A 94 1.78 -0.58 -5.76
CA PRO A 94 1.24 0.00 -6.97
C PRO A 94 0.43 1.25 -6.63
N GLU A 95 0.47 2.25 -7.50
CA GLU A 95 -0.35 3.45 -7.32
C GLU A 95 -1.84 3.08 -7.21
N PRO A 96 -2.58 3.65 -6.25
CA PRO A 96 -4.00 3.38 -6.10
C PRO A 96 -4.75 3.94 -7.31
N LYS A 97 -5.34 3.04 -8.11
CA LYS A 97 -6.16 3.43 -9.27
C LYS A 97 -7.58 3.74 -8.83
N LEU A 98 -8.16 4.81 -9.40
CA LEU A 98 -9.57 5.13 -9.20
C LEU A 98 -10.42 4.00 -9.79
N LYS A 99 -11.02 3.17 -8.94
CA LYS A 99 -11.91 2.09 -9.35
C LYS A 99 -13.36 2.57 -9.52
N GLN A 100 -13.85 3.38 -8.59
CA GLN A 100 -15.23 3.82 -8.56
C GLN A 100 -15.39 5.10 -7.74
N THR A 101 -16.33 5.95 -8.16
CA THR A 101 -16.83 7.10 -7.38
C THR A 101 -18.27 6.81 -6.94
N ILE A 102 -18.58 7.03 -5.66
CA ILE A 102 -19.94 6.90 -5.11
C ILE A 102 -20.40 8.30 -4.72
N ASN A 103 -21.45 8.78 -5.39
CA ASN A 103 -22.03 10.09 -5.11
C ASN A 103 -23.11 9.95 -4.03
N ILE A 104 -22.98 10.74 -2.97
CA ILE A 104 -23.97 10.86 -1.90
C ILE A 104 -24.35 12.34 -1.80
N ASN A 105 -25.62 12.62 -1.50
CA ASN A 105 -26.21 13.96 -1.64
C ASN A 105 -25.76 14.97 -0.55
N ASP A 106 -24.74 14.66 0.25
CA ASP A 106 -24.24 15.53 1.33
C ASP A 106 -22.75 15.25 1.56
N TRP A 107 -22.06 16.16 2.27
CA TRP A 107 -20.65 16.03 2.61
C TRP A 107 -20.41 14.82 3.51
N ILE A 108 -19.34 14.09 3.21
CA ILE A 108 -18.92 12.90 3.94
C ILE A 108 -17.91 13.32 5.03
N LEU A 109 -18.21 12.98 6.28
CA LEU A 109 -17.38 13.29 7.45
C LEU A 109 -16.49 12.13 7.88
N THR A 110 -16.96 10.89 7.76
CA THR A 110 -16.23 9.69 8.20
C THR A 110 -16.63 8.53 7.31
N ILE A 111 -15.67 7.65 7.02
CA ILE A 111 -15.86 6.44 6.22
C ILE A 111 -15.39 5.24 7.04
N GLY A 112 -16.12 4.15 6.96
CA GLY A 112 -15.76 2.85 7.52
C GLY A 112 -16.21 1.73 6.61
N THR A 113 -15.75 0.50 6.87
CA THR A 113 -16.11 -0.67 6.07
C THR A 113 -16.56 -1.81 6.98
N LEU A 114 -17.56 -2.57 6.53
CA LEU A 114 -18.04 -3.78 7.20
C LEU A 114 -18.54 -4.77 6.16
N ASN A 115 -17.97 -5.97 6.09
CA ASN A 115 -18.42 -7.06 5.20
C ASN A 115 -18.66 -6.60 3.75
N ASN A 116 -17.69 -5.91 3.15
CA ASN A 116 -17.75 -5.33 1.78
C ASN A 116 -18.84 -4.27 1.57
N GLN A 117 -19.34 -3.69 2.66
CA GLN A 117 -20.20 -2.51 2.63
C GLN A 117 -19.39 -1.31 3.11
N ILE A 118 -19.69 -0.16 2.51
CA ILE A 118 -19.12 1.12 2.88
C ILE A 118 -20.14 1.82 3.77
N LEU A 119 -19.71 2.22 4.95
CA LEU A 119 -20.47 3.06 5.85
C LEU A 119 -19.90 4.45 5.78
N THR A 120 -20.76 5.45 5.75
CA THR A 120 -20.35 6.85 5.77
C THR A 120 -21.23 7.66 6.71
N CYS A 121 -20.64 8.65 7.37
CA CYS A 121 -21.37 9.64 8.14
C CYS A 121 -21.46 10.92 7.30
N LEU A 122 -22.66 11.46 7.16
CA LEU A 122 -22.91 12.69 6.44
C LEU A 122 -22.89 13.90 7.39
N PHE A 123 -22.69 15.08 6.84
CA PHE A 123 -22.67 16.33 7.60
C PHE A 123 -23.99 16.61 8.34
N ASN A 124 -25.12 16.23 7.75
CA ASN A 124 -26.43 16.26 8.42
C ASN A 124 -26.58 15.26 9.59
N GLY A 125 -25.56 14.47 9.89
CA GLY A 125 -25.53 13.50 10.98
C GLY A 125 -26.17 12.15 10.65
N ASP A 126 -26.51 11.88 9.40
CA ASP A 126 -26.99 10.56 8.98
C ASP A 126 -25.83 9.58 8.74
N ILE A 127 -26.05 8.31 9.09
CA ILE A 127 -25.13 7.23 8.72
C ILE A 127 -25.72 6.49 7.53
N VAL A 128 -25.02 6.48 6.40
CA VAL A 128 -25.44 5.79 5.17
C VAL A 128 -24.58 4.55 4.97
N ILE A 129 -25.23 3.43 4.71
CA ILE A 129 -24.61 2.19 4.28
C ILE A 129 -24.84 2.04 2.78
N CYS A 130 -23.76 1.92 2.01
CA CYS A 130 -23.81 1.66 0.58
C CYS A 130 -22.94 0.45 0.21
N SER A 131 -23.26 -0.19 -0.91
CA SER A 131 -22.39 -1.21 -1.49
C SER A 131 -21.20 -0.56 -2.20
N GLU A 132 -20.16 -1.34 -2.48
CA GLU A 132 -19.03 -0.88 -3.33
C GLU A 132 -19.50 -0.33 -4.69
N LYS A 133 -20.62 -0.86 -5.22
CA LYS A 133 -21.24 -0.42 -6.47
C LYS A 133 -22.01 0.91 -6.34
N GLY A 134 -22.06 1.53 -5.16
CA GLY A 134 -22.73 2.79 -4.92
C GLY A 134 -24.23 2.69 -4.68
N LYS A 135 -24.79 1.47 -4.56
CA LYS A 135 -26.20 1.29 -4.18
C LYS A 135 -26.35 1.59 -2.70
N ILE A 136 -27.18 2.56 -2.35
CA ILE A 136 -27.55 2.82 -0.96
C ILE A 136 -28.39 1.63 -0.46
N LEU A 137 -27.90 0.97 0.58
CA LEU A 137 -28.55 -0.17 1.23
C LEU A 137 -29.42 0.29 2.39
N LYS A 138 -28.93 1.22 3.21
CA LYS A 138 -29.64 1.70 4.39
C LYS A 138 -29.18 3.10 4.80
N ILE A 139 -30.08 3.85 5.43
CA ILE A 139 -29.79 5.15 6.03
C ILE A 139 -30.29 5.14 7.47
N TYR A 140 -29.41 5.43 8.42
CA TYR A 140 -29.75 5.63 9.82
C TYR A 140 -29.78 7.12 10.12
N LYS A 141 -30.98 7.63 10.44
CA LYS A 141 -31.18 9.04 10.81
C LYS A 141 -30.74 9.25 12.25
N THR A 142 -29.52 9.74 12.45
CA THR A 142 -28.97 10.04 13.80
C THR A 142 -29.01 11.55 14.11
N LYS A 143 -29.12 12.38 13.06
CA LYS A 143 -29.16 13.85 13.03
C LYS A 143 -27.95 14.59 13.62
N LEU A 144 -27.06 13.92 14.36
CA LEU A 144 -25.96 14.58 15.09
C LEU A 144 -24.61 13.85 15.03
N ALA A 145 -24.51 12.72 14.31
CA ALA A 145 -23.24 12.00 14.22
C ALA A 145 -22.17 12.83 13.51
N LYS A 146 -20.96 12.83 14.07
CA LYS A 146 -19.76 13.44 13.46
C LYS A 146 -18.80 12.41 12.91
N SER A 147 -18.69 11.32 13.66
CA SER A 147 -17.77 10.23 13.39
C SER A 147 -18.34 8.96 13.98
N PHE A 148 -17.89 7.84 13.44
CA PHE A 148 -18.17 6.53 13.98
C PHE A 148 -16.97 5.62 13.79
N THR A 149 -16.88 4.60 14.62
CA THR A 149 -16.05 3.42 14.40
C THR A 149 -16.92 2.18 14.45
N ILE A 150 -16.45 1.11 13.82
CA ILE A 150 -17.12 -0.18 13.80
C ILE A 150 -16.25 -1.16 14.59
N TYR A 151 -16.88 -1.87 15.52
CA TYR A 151 -16.24 -2.95 16.26
C TYR A 151 -17.19 -4.14 16.25
N ASP A 152 -16.80 -5.22 15.56
CA ASP A 152 -17.64 -6.39 15.27
C ASP A 152 -19.01 -6.01 14.66
N ASN A 153 -20.06 -6.10 15.46
CA ASN A 153 -21.44 -5.76 15.09
C ASN A 153 -21.91 -4.45 15.72
N LEU A 154 -21.02 -3.63 16.28
CA LEU A 154 -21.35 -2.37 16.93
C LEU A 154 -20.90 -1.19 16.08
N ILE A 155 -21.78 -0.20 15.93
CA ILE A 155 -21.45 1.16 15.51
C ILE A 155 -21.32 2.00 16.78
N ILE A 156 -20.12 2.52 17.01
CA ILE A 156 -19.84 3.46 18.09
C ILE A 156 -19.70 4.83 17.44
N SER A 157 -20.62 5.74 17.73
CA SER A 157 -20.71 7.05 17.09
C SER A 157 -20.59 8.19 18.09
N THR A 158 -19.88 9.25 17.70
CA THR A 158 -19.71 10.48 18.49
C THR A 158 -20.59 11.59 17.91
N HIS A 159 -21.23 12.38 18.78
CA HIS A 159 -22.27 13.34 18.39
C HIS A 159 -21.95 14.78 18.83
N TRP A 160 -22.65 15.76 18.25
CA TRP A 160 -22.51 17.19 18.61
C TRP A 160 -22.95 17.53 20.04
N ASP A 161 -23.80 16.70 20.65
CA ASP A 161 -24.31 16.86 22.02
C ASP A 161 -23.36 16.29 23.09
N CYS A 162 -22.08 16.11 22.75
CA CYS A 162 -21.07 15.48 23.61
C CYS A 162 -21.39 14.04 24.02
N SER A 163 -22.29 13.34 23.31
CA SER A 163 -22.61 11.94 23.57
C SER A 163 -21.84 10.95 22.71
N VAL A 164 -21.58 9.77 23.26
CA VAL A 164 -21.15 8.57 22.54
C VAL A 164 -22.33 7.60 22.51
N ARG A 165 -22.70 7.12 21.33
CA ARG A 165 -23.83 6.21 21.15
C ARG A 165 -23.34 4.91 20.54
N ILE A 166 -23.66 3.81 21.20
CA ILE A 166 -23.32 2.45 20.79
C ILE A 166 -24.59 1.79 20.25
N GLN A 167 -24.57 1.37 18.99
CA GLN A 167 -25.72 0.77 18.31
C GLN A 167 -25.31 -0.56 17.70
N THR A 168 -26.13 -1.60 17.90
CA THR A 168 -25.89 -2.92 17.28
C THR A 168 -26.42 -2.95 15.85
N ILE A 169 -25.57 -3.35 14.90
CA ILE A 169 -25.98 -3.75 13.56
C ILE A 169 -26.47 -5.18 13.65
N LEU A 170 -27.79 -5.36 13.57
CA LEU A 170 -28.35 -6.67 13.28
C LEU A 170 -27.89 -7.04 11.86
N GLN A 171 -27.12 -8.12 11.73
CA GLN A 171 -26.71 -8.63 10.43
C GLN A 171 -27.96 -8.78 9.55
N ILE A 172 -27.97 -8.08 8.42
CA ILE A 172 -28.95 -8.36 7.38
C ILE A 172 -28.58 -9.75 6.88
N LYS A 173 -29.37 -10.77 7.23
CA LYS A 173 -29.23 -12.12 6.66
C LYS A 173 -29.11 -11.95 5.15
N GLN A 174 -28.00 -12.40 4.59
CA GLN A 174 -27.88 -12.56 3.15
C GLN A 174 -28.89 -13.65 2.77
N ASN A 175 -30.01 -13.24 2.19
CA ASN A 175 -30.90 -14.14 1.45
C ASN A 175 -30.38 -14.23 0.01
#